data_AF-A0A6A6ZW05-F1
#
_entry.id   AF-A0A6A6ZW05-F1
#
_cell.length_a   1.000
_cell.length_b   1.000
_cell.length_c   1.000
_cell.angle_alpha   90.00
_cell.angle_beta   90.00
_cell.angle_gamma   90.00
#
_symmetry.space_group_name_H-M   'P 1'
#
loop_
_entity.id
_entity.type
_entity.pdbx_description
1 polymer ?
#
loop_
_entity_poly.entity_id
_entity_poly.type
_entity_poly.pdbx_seq_one_letter_code
_entity_poly.pdbx_strand_id
1 'polypeptide(L)'
;MQSHNSPTQSSWVRRHLTLVAIATLKRFRPHVSSVLFLTRRMCVKYGPFQHLSDAAAMQFIASHTSIPVPKTYMKEMRSLKPPNPGVIEGVDGDKLYDMRLQDGLQGFGPFDSIRGFHSFPRGGIRASPDQIPEVNKLAEKHEKAQFSTRFTHGDLNSMNILVKGDSIVGIIDWDTAGWYPEYWEHTTAYNINPYNGFWKDEIGTFLEESPEAANKEQLRQKYFGTL
;
A
#
# COMPACT_ATOMS: atom_id res chain seq x y z
N MET A 1 -10.53 -10.27 -27.68
CA MET A 1 -9.55 -10.62 -26.63
C MET A 1 -8.77 -9.36 -26.32
N GLN A 2 -9.00 -8.77 -25.15
CA GLN A 2 -8.34 -7.54 -24.71
C GLN A 2 -6.85 -7.84 -24.45
N SER A 3 -5.97 -7.08 -25.09
CA SER A 3 -4.53 -7.14 -24.87
C SER A 3 -4.23 -6.62 -23.46
N HIS A 4 -3.66 -7.47 -22.61
CA HIS A 4 -3.05 -7.03 -21.35
C HIS A 4 -2.00 -5.95 -21.65
N ASN A 5 -2.28 -4.72 -21.25
CA ASN A 5 -1.29 -3.65 -21.25
C ASN A 5 -0.31 -3.93 -20.10
N SER A 6 0.84 -4.53 -20.44
CA SER A 6 1.93 -4.74 -19.48
C SER A 6 2.40 -3.40 -18.88
N PRO A 7 2.96 -3.38 -17.64
CA PRO A 7 3.48 -2.18 -16.97
C PRO A 7 4.58 -1.40 -17.71
N THR A 8 4.92 -1.80 -18.93
CA THR A 8 6.05 -1.29 -19.69
C THR A 8 5.64 -0.88 -21.10
N GLN A 9 4.65 0.01 -21.28
CA GLN A 9 4.42 0.69 -22.57
C GLN A 9 5.48 1.78 -22.86
N SER A 10 6.76 1.50 -22.59
CA SER A 10 7.86 2.31 -23.11
C SER A 10 8.44 1.56 -24.31
N SER A 11 8.61 2.23 -25.46
CA SER A 11 9.29 1.60 -26.59
C SER A 11 10.67 1.11 -26.15
N TRP A 12 11.15 0.00 -26.71
CA TRP A 12 12.46 -0.58 -26.35
C TRP A 12 13.58 0.47 -26.36
N VAL A 13 13.50 1.41 -27.30
CA VAL A 13 14.38 2.59 -27.39
C VAL A 13 14.31 3.47 -26.13
N ARG A 14 13.12 3.84 -25.65
CA ARG A 14 12.96 4.65 -24.43
C ARG A 14 13.47 3.92 -23.20
N ARG A 15 13.20 2.62 -23.08
CA ARG A 15 13.72 1.80 -21.97
C ARG A 15 15.25 1.75 -21.98
N HIS A 16 15.85 1.51 -23.14
CA HIS A 16 17.30 1.48 -23.30
C HIS A 16 17.94 2.84 -22.97
N LEU A 17 17.40 3.94 -23.50
CA LEU A 17 17.88 5.29 -23.22
C LEU A 17 17.75 5.65 -21.74
N THR A 18 16.65 5.27 -21.08
CA THR A 18 16.47 5.46 -19.64
C THR A 18 17.52 4.71 -18.83
N LEU A 19 17.78 3.44 -19.16
CA LEU A 19 18.80 2.64 -18.47
C LEU A 19 20.21 3.20 -18.65
N VAL A 20 20.56 3.66 -19.86
CA VAL A 20 21.84 4.32 -20.14
C VAL A 20 21.97 5.63 -19.36
N ALA A 21 20.91 6.45 -19.33
CA ALA A 21 20.89 7.68 -18.55
C ALA A 21 21.06 7.41 -17.05
N ILE A 22 20.38 6.40 -16.50
CA ILE A 22 20.54 5.95 -15.13
C ILE A 22 22.00 5.54 -14.86
N ALA A 23 22.56 4.65 -15.68
CA ALA A 23 23.92 4.14 -15.52
C ALA A 23 24.97 5.26 -15.57
N THR A 24 24.74 6.26 -16.42
CA THR A 24 25.65 7.40 -16.60
C THR A 24 25.56 8.35 -15.41
N LEU A 25 24.35 8.76 -15.02
CA LEU A 25 24.15 9.75 -13.95
C LEU A 25 24.51 9.21 -12.56
N LYS A 26 24.31 7.90 -12.31
CA LYS A 26 24.75 7.24 -11.06
C LYS A 26 26.25 7.39 -10.79
N ARG A 27 27.07 7.51 -11.83
CA ARG A 27 28.53 7.60 -11.70
C ARG A 27 29.01 8.95 -11.18
N PHE A 28 28.18 10.00 -11.32
CA PHE A 28 28.53 11.38 -10.99
C PHE A 28 27.65 11.98 -9.87
N ARG A 29 26.56 11.31 -9.49
CA ARG A 29 25.66 11.72 -8.41
C ARG A 29 25.90 10.84 -7.18
N PRO A 30 26.23 11.38 -6.00
CA PRO A 30 26.41 10.59 -4.79
C PRO A 30 25.15 9.78 -4.47
N HIS A 31 25.34 8.60 -3.89
CA HIS A 31 24.31 7.59 -3.65
C HIS A 31 23.45 7.95 -2.43
N VAL A 32 22.70 9.06 -2.50
CA VAL A 32 21.95 9.61 -1.36
C VAL A 32 20.48 9.15 -1.37
N SER A 33 19.96 8.66 -2.49
CA SER A 33 18.54 8.28 -2.64
C SER A 33 18.31 7.25 -3.75
N SER A 34 17.25 6.46 -3.64
CA SER A 34 16.69 5.59 -4.68
C SER A 34 15.99 6.35 -5.81
N VAL A 35 15.91 7.69 -5.75
CA VAL A 35 15.31 8.55 -6.78
C VAL A 35 16.38 9.27 -7.59
N LEU A 36 16.27 9.21 -8.92
CA LEU A 36 17.14 9.93 -9.86
C LEU A 36 16.33 10.82 -10.80
N PHE A 37 16.65 12.11 -10.83
CA PHE A 37 16.12 13.03 -11.84
C PHE A 37 16.89 12.88 -13.15
N LEU A 38 16.21 12.40 -14.19
CA LEU A 38 16.75 12.32 -15.55
C LEU A 38 16.62 13.68 -16.26
N THR A 39 15.58 14.45 -15.92
CA THR A 39 15.37 15.84 -16.36
C THR A 39 14.70 16.67 -15.27
N ARG A 40 14.45 17.96 -15.51
CA ARG A 40 13.64 18.82 -14.62
C ARG A 40 12.18 18.38 -14.45
N ARG A 41 11.67 17.49 -15.32
CA ARG A 41 10.27 17.04 -15.33
C ARG A 41 10.12 15.52 -15.24
N MET A 42 11.22 14.79 -15.09
CA MET A 42 11.21 13.33 -15.09
C MET A 42 12.21 12.81 -14.06
N CYS A 43 11.69 12.11 -13.06
CA CYS A 43 12.46 11.32 -12.12
C CYS A 43 12.10 9.84 -12.26
N VAL A 44 13.02 8.99 -11.82
CA VAL A 44 12.84 7.54 -11.77
C VAL A 44 13.30 7.04 -10.41
N LYS A 45 12.48 6.20 -9.78
CA LYS A 45 12.86 5.40 -8.62
C LYS A 45 13.56 4.13 -9.12
N TYR A 46 14.65 3.73 -8.48
CA TYR A 46 15.46 2.58 -8.87
C TYR A 46 16.16 1.94 -7.66
N GLY A 47 16.39 0.64 -7.70
CA GLY A 47 17.09 -0.08 -6.64
C GLY A 47 16.73 -1.56 -6.60
N PRO A 48 17.40 -2.36 -5.76
CA PRO A 48 17.15 -3.80 -5.64
C PRO A 48 15.80 -4.11 -4.95
N PHE A 49 15.18 -3.13 -4.29
CA PHE A 49 13.92 -3.27 -3.58
C PHE A 49 12.74 -2.63 -4.32
N GLN A 50 12.91 -2.25 -5.59
CA GLN A 50 11.81 -1.70 -6.38
C GLN A 50 10.99 -2.83 -6.99
N HIS A 51 9.70 -2.87 -6.69
CA HIS A 51 8.79 -3.88 -7.20
C HIS A 51 8.04 -3.37 -8.44
N LEU A 52 7.66 -4.28 -9.34
CA LEU A 52 6.81 -3.94 -10.49
C LEU A 52 5.39 -3.55 -10.06
N SER A 53 5.00 -3.88 -8.83
CA SER A 53 3.74 -3.51 -8.20
C SER A 53 3.54 -1.99 -8.13
N ASP A 54 4.59 -1.20 -7.84
CA ASP A 54 4.50 0.27 -7.84
C ASP A 54 4.15 0.82 -9.23
N ALA A 55 4.84 0.33 -10.27
CA ALA A 55 4.54 0.72 -11.65
C ALA A 55 3.13 0.26 -12.10
N ALA A 56 2.70 -0.94 -11.69
CA ALA A 56 1.37 -1.45 -11.98
C ALA A 56 0.28 -0.64 -11.25
N ALA A 57 0.50 -0.29 -9.99
CA ALA A 57 -0.37 0.57 -9.20
C ALA A 57 -0.51 1.96 -9.81
N MET A 58 0.61 2.61 -10.14
CA MET A 58 0.59 3.92 -10.80
C MET A 58 -0.19 3.89 -12.12
N GLN A 59 -0.04 2.83 -12.92
CA GLN A 59 -0.78 2.69 -14.18
C GLN A 59 -2.25 2.39 -13.98
N PHE A 60 -2.58 1.52 -13.03
CA PHE A 60 -3.96 1.23 -12.67
C PHE A 60 -4.67 2.50 -12.24
N ILE A 61 -4.07 3.27 -11.34
CA ILE A 61 -4.61 4.54 -10.87
C ILE A 61 -4.73 5.55 -12.03
N ALA A 62 -3.67 5.75 -12.81
CA ALA A 62 -3.68 6.70 -13.92
C ALA A 62 -4.70 6.35 -15.02
N SER A 63 -5.05 5.06 -15.18
CA SER A 63 -6.06 4.62 -16.15
C SER A 63 -7.49 4.65 -15.62
N HIS A 64 -7.67 4.71 -14.30
CA HIS A 64 -8.99 4.66 -13.66
C HIS A 64 -9.36 5.95 -12.92
N THR A 65 -8.47 6.93 -12.85
CA THR A 65 -8.65 8.18 -12.10
C THR A 65 -7.91 9.34 -12.79
N SER A 66 -8.26 10.57 -12.43
CA SER A 66 -7.66 11.81 -12.98
C SER A 66 -6.82 12.60 -11.96
N ILE A 67 -6.43 11.98 -10.83
CA ILE A 67 -6.12 12.59 -9.52
C ILE A 67 -5.35 13.94 -9.55
N PRO A 68 -5.98 15.01 -9.02
CA PRO A 68 -5.40 15.78 -7.90
C PRO A 68 -6.43 16.20 -6.81
N VAL A 69 -6.00 16.25 -5.52
CA VAL A 69 -6.69 16.70 -4.25
C VAL A 69 -7.15 15.57 -3.28
N PRO A 70 -6.89 15.65 -1.94
CA PRO A 70 -6.76 14.46 -1.07
C PRO A 70 -8.07 13.80 -0.62
N LYS A 71 -9.16 14.55 -0.38
CA LYS A 71 -10.44 13.95 0.02
C LYS A 71 -11.13 13.25 -1.15
N THR A 72 -11.09 13.87 -2.32
CA THR A 72 -11.59 13.30 -3.57
C THR A 72 -10.77 12.08 -4.00
N TYR A 73 -9.45 12.13 -3.87
CA TYR A 73 -8.55 10.99 -4.14
C TYR A 73 -8.93 9.75 -3.33
N MET A 74 -9.06 9.87 -2.00
CA MET A 74 -9.42 8.71 -1.19
C MET A 74 -10.75 8.15 -1.65
N LYS A 75 -11.75 9.01 -1.88
CA LYS A 75 -13.04 8.56 -2.39
C LYS A 75 -12.92 7.84 -3.75
N GLU A 76 -12.14 8.38 -4.68
CA GLU A 76 -11.91 7.79 -6.01
C GLU A 76 -11.21 6.44 -5.92
N MET A 77 -10.08 6.35 -5.22
CA MET A 77 -9.37 5.08 -5.02
C MET A 77 -10.25 4.03 -4.35
N ARG A 78 -10.97 4.44 -3.30
CA ARG A 78 -11.83 3.56 -2.53
C ARG A 78 -13.09 3.16 -3.29
N SER A 79 -13.43 3.86 -4.37
CA SER A 79 -14.49 3.49 -5.31
C SER A 79 -14.04 2.49 -6.39
N LEU A 80 -12.72 2.28 -6.55
CA LEU A 80 -12.20 1.29 -7.49
C LEU A 80 -12.72 -0.10 -7.12
N LYS A 81 -13.13 -0.85 -8.13
CA LYS A 81 -13.70 -2.19 -7.95
C LYS A 81 -12.58 -3.22 -8.05
N PRO A 82 -12.46 -4.13 -7.06
CA PRO A 82 -11.50 -5.21 -7.13
C PRO A 82 -11.79 -6.11 -8.34
N PRO A 83 -10.76 -6.59 -9.06
CA PRO A 83 -10.94 -7.58 -10.11
C PRO A 83 -11.51 -8.88 -9.54
N ASN A 84 -11.09 -9.26 -8.33
CA ASN A 84 -11.59 -10.41 -7.58
C ASN A 84 -12.16 -9.96 -6.21
N PRO A 85 -13.48 -9.69 -6.10
CA PRO A 85 -14.08 -9.28 -4.83
C PRO A 85 -13.86 -10.29 -3.70
N GLY A 86 -13.37 -9.83 -2.55
CA GLY A 86 -13.09 -10.67 -1.38
C GLY A 86 -11.67 -11.27 -1.33
N VAL A 87 -10.92 -11.24 -2.43
CA VAL A 87 -9.53 -11.67 -2.52
C VAL A 87 -8.59 -10.54 -2.09
N ILE A 88 -7.55 -10.90 -1.33
CA ILE A 88 -6.52 -9.97 -0.85
C ILE A 88 -5.27 -10.19 -1.69
N GLU A 89 -5.00 -9.28 -2.62
CA GLU A 89 -4.00 -9.48 -3.67
C GLU A 89 -3.36 -8.16 -4.12
N GLY A 90 -2.18 -8.26 -4.72
CA GLY A 90 -1.52 -7.14 -5.40
C GLY A 90 -2.36 -6.57 -6.54
N VAL A 91 -2.00 -5.38 -7.00
CA VAL A 91 -2.72 -4.70 -8.10
C VAL A 91 -2.72 -5.54 -9.39
N ASP A 92 -1.66 -6.31 -9.60
CA ASP A 92 -1.47 -7.26 -10.71
C ASP A 92 -1.95 -8.69 -10.39
N GLY A 93 -2.57 -8.91 -9.23
CA GLY A 93 -3.02 -10.22 -8.75
C GLY A 93 -1.94 -11.07 -8.09
N ASP A 94 -0.72 -10.54 -7.90
CA ASP A 94 0.39 -11.25 -7.26
C ASP A 94 0.50 -10.89 -5.76
N LYS A 95 1.69 -11.08 -5.17
CA LYS A 95 2.03 -10.77 -3.79
C LYS A 95 1.81 -9.31 -3.43
N LEU A 96 1.56 -9.13 -2.14
CA LEU A 96 1.50 -7.85 -1.45
C LEU A 96 2.79 -7.61 -0.65
N TYR A 97 3.08 -6.33 -0.39
CA TYR A 97 4.24 -5.91 0.38
C TYR A 97 3.79 -4.93 1.49
N ASP A 98 4.27 -5.15 2.71
CA ASP A 98 3.96 -4.31 3.87
C ASP A 98 4.97 -4.62 4.98
N MET A 99 5.96 -3.74 5.18
CA MET A 99 7.06 -3.97 6.12
C MET A 99 6.62 -4.08 7.58
N ARG A 100 5.37 -3.74 7.90
CA ARG A 100 4.79 -3.87 9.25
C ARG A 100 4.33 -5.29 9.56
N LEU A 101 4.31 -6.16 8.54
CA LEU A 101 3.91 -7.56 8.65
C LEU A 101 5.13 -8.48 8.54
N GLN A 102 5.03 -9.64 9.19
CA GLN A 102 5.98 -10.72 9.02
C GLN A 102 6.13 -11.08 7.53
N ASP A 103 7.34 -11.31 7.05
CA ASP A 103 7.69 -11.56 5.65
C ASP A 103 7.30 -10.43 4.67
N GLY A 104 6.96 -9.24 5.18
CA GLY A 104 6.51 -8.08 4.41
C GLY A 104 7.47 -7.62 3.32
N LEU A 105 8.78 -7.83 3.51
CA LEU A 105 9.83 -7.54 2.53
C LEU A 105 9.92 -8.59 1.42
N GLN A 106 9.64 -9.87 1.73
CA GLN A 106 9.67 -10.97 0.77
C GLN A 106 8.36 -11.07 -0.02
N GLY A 107 7.32 -10.38 0.47
CA GLY A 107 5.98 -10.36 -0.05
C GLY A 107 5.13 -11.52 0.49
N PHE A 108 3.85 -11.26 0.67
CA PHE A 108 2.87 -12.19 1.23
C PHE A 108 1.60 -12.26 0.38
N GLY A 109 0.76 -13.25 0.67
CA GLY A 109 -0.43 -13.52 -0.13
C GLY A 109 -0.10 -14.01 -1.56
N PRO A 110 -1.04 -13.93 -2.50
CA PRO A 110 -2.43 -13.48 -2.31
C PRO A 110 -3.22 -14.39 -1.36
N PHE A 111 -4.36 -13.92 -0.85
CA PHE A 111 -5.27 -14.70 -0.02
C PHE A 111 -6.67 -14.72 -0.63
N ASP A 112 -7.26 -15.91 -0.73
CA ASP A 112 -8.60 -16.11 -1.29
C ASP A 112 -9.74 -15.48 -0.44
N SER A 113 -9.43 -15.01 0.76
CA SER A 113 -10.40 -14.35 1.64
C SER A 113 -9.76 -13.41 2.65
N ILE A 114 -10.56 -12.44 3.09
CA ILE A 114 -10.26 -11.58 4.25
C ILE A 114 -9.95 -12.39 5.51
N ARG A 115 -10.64 -13.53 5.71
CA ARG A 115 -10.35 -14.43 6.84
C ARG A 115 -8.95 -15.02 6.75
N GLY A 116 -8.54 -15.45 5.55
CA GLY A 116 -7.19 -15.95 5.28
C GLY A 116 -6.15 -14.89 5.61
N PHE A 117 -6.37 -13.67 5.12
CA PHE A 117 -5.53 -12.54 5.47
C PHE A 117 -5.50 -12.27 6.98
N HIS A 118 -6.63 -12.15 7.68
CA HIS A 118 -6.65 -11.91 9.14
C HIS A 118 -5.98 -13.01 9.98
N SER A 119 -5.85 -14.22 9.44
CA SER A 119 -5.14 -15.32 10.08
C SER A 119 -3.62 -15.16 9.97
N PHE A 120 -3.13 -14.57 8.87
CA PHE A 120 -1.70 -14.45 8.56
C PHE A 120 -0.93 -13.56 9.55
N PRO A 121 -1.31 -12.30 9.82
CA PRO A 121 -0.64 -11.44 10.80
C PRO A 121 -0.70 -11.93 12.24
N ARG A 122 -1.42 -13.03 12.51
CA ARG A 122 -1.50 -13.68 13.84
C ARG A 122 -0.79 -15.03 13.86
N GLY A 123 0.02 -15.34 12.85
CA GLY A 123 0.75 -16.60 12.74
C GLY A 123 -0.15 -17.84 12.64
N GLY A 124 -1.38 -17.69 12.14
CA GLY A 124 -2.32 -18.82 12.04
C GLY A 124 -3.06 -19.18 13.33
N ILE A 125 -2.82 -18.47 14.45
CA ILE A 125 -3.45 -18.78 15.74
C ILE A 125 -4.98 -18.69 15.62
N ARG A 126 -5.70 -19.60 16.27
CA ARG A 126 -7.17 -19.55 16.36
C ARG A 126 -7.60 -19.33 17.80
N ALA A 127 -8.87 -18.96 18.00
CA ALA A 127 -9.42 -18.89 19.34
C ALA A 127 -9.42 -20.30 19.96
N SER A 128 -8.91 -20.44 21.18
CA SER A 128 -8.97 -21.68 21.96
C SER A 128 -8.95 -21.37 23.46
N PRO A 129 -9.46 -22.27 24.32
CA PRO A 129 -9.48 -22.07 25.78
C PRO A 129 -8.09 -21.79 26.39
N ASP A 130 -7.02 -22.25 25.74
CA ASP A 130 -5.64 -22.11 26.23
C ASP A 130 -4.98 -20.77 25.87
N GLN A 131 -5.62 -19.94 25.04
CA GLN A 131 -5.09 -18.64 24.63
C GLN A 131 -5.42 -17.52 25.64
N ILE A 132 -4.64 -16.44 25.55
CA ILE A 132 -4.90 -15.21 26.31
C ILE A 132 -6.28 -14.65 25.91
N PRO A 133 -7.12 -14.20 26.85
CA PRO A 133 -8.47 -13.70 26.56
C PRO A 133 -8.52 -12.60 25.48
N GLU A 134 -7.55 -11.68 25.45
CA GLU A 134 -7.46 -10.64 24.42
C GLU A 134 -7.14 -11.21 23.02
N VAL A 135 -6.28 -12.23 22.95
CA VAL A 135 -5.94 -12.93 21.69
C VAL A 135 -7.14 -13.72 21.18
N ASN A 136 -7.88 -14.41 22.07
CA ASN A 136 -9.13 -15.07 21.72
C ASN A 136 -10.16 -14.09 21.17
N LYS A 137 -10.37 -12.97 21.87
CA LYS A 137 -11.29 -11.92 21.45
C LYS A 137 -10.91 -11.36 20.07
N LEU A 138 -9.63 -11.14 19.81
CA LEU A 138 -9.14 -10.70 18.50
C LEU A 138 -9.41 -11.77 17.41
N ALA A 139 -9.07 -13.03 17.68
CA ALA A 139 -9.26 -14.13 16.74
C ALA A 139 -10.74 -14.32 16.38
N GLU A 140 -11.63 -14.34 17.36
CA GLU A 140 -13.08 -14.45 17.14
C GLU A 140 -13.63 -13.28 16.31
N LYS A 141 -13.19 -12.05 16.60
CA LYS A 141 -13.57 -10.87 15.81
C LYS A 141 -13.10 -11.02 14.36
N HIS A 142 -11.87 -11.49 14.14
CA HIS A 142 -11.35 -11.73 12.80
C HIS A 142 -12.10 -12.81 12.02
N GLU A 143 -12.60 -13.84 12.70
CA GLU A 143 -13.41 -14.90 12.08
C GLU A 143 -14.83 -14.46 11.72
N LYS A 144 -15.42 -13.57 12.51
CA LYS A 144 -16.77 -13.02 12.29
C LYS A 144 -16.79 -11.78 11.41
N ALA A 145 -15.63 -11.17 11.17
CA ALA A 145 -15.51 -9.93 10.42
C ALA A 145 -16.01 -10.09 8.97
N GLN A 146 -16.88 -9.18 8.56
CA GLN A 146 -17.32 -9.04 7.19
C GLN A 146 -16.81 -7.70 6.68
N PHE A 147 -15.84 -7.73 5.77
CA PHE A 147 -15.33 -6.54 5.10
C PHE A 147 -15.46 -6.72 3.59
N SER A 148 -15.44 -5.61 2.87
CA SER A 148 -15.20 -5.62 1.43
C SER A 148 -13.72 -5.36 1.16
N THR A 149 -13.24 -5.83 0.01
CA THR A 149 -11.91 -5.49 -0.47
C THR A 149 -11.94 -4.15 -1.20
N ARG A 150 -10.95 -3.31 -0.91
CA ARG A 150 -10.81 -1.94 -1.42
C ARG A 150 -9.37 -1.72 -1.85
N PHE A 151 -9.20 -0.89 -2.87
CA PHE A 151 -7.87 -0.45 -3.26
C PHE A 151 -7.26 0.40 -2.14
N THR A 152 -6.03 0.08 -1.78
CA THR A 152 -5.31 0.63 -0.63
C THR A 152 -3.88 0.95 -1.05
N HIS A 153 -3.40 2.14 -0.67
CA HIS A 153 -2.04 2.60 -0.88
C HIS A 153 -1.05 1.84 0.01
N GLY A 154 -1.43 1.57 1.26
CA GLY A 154 -0.61 0.80 2.20
C GLY A 154 0.42 1.64 2.98
N ASP A 155 1.06 2.62 2.32
CA ASP A 155 2.00 3.57 2.95
C ASP A 155 1.58 5.06 2.86
N LEU A 156 0.30 5.39 3.05
CA LEU A 156 -0.16 6.76 2.87
C LEU A 156 0.25 7.65 4.06
N ASN A 157 1.15 8.60 3.79
CA ASN A 157 1.59 9.59 4.75
C ASN A 157 1.95 10.93 4.08
N SER A 158 2.13 11.98 4.89
CA SER A 158 2.39 13.33 4.38
C SER A 158 3.66 13.46 3.51
N MET A 159 4.63 12.54 3.64
CA MET A 159 5.85 12.55 2.80
C MET A 159 5.61 11.96 1.40
N ASN A 160 4.56 11.13 1.28
CA ASN A 160 4.17 10.48 0.03
C ASN A 160 3.14 11.31 -0.76
N ILE A 161 2.85 12.54 -0.31
CA ILE A 161 1.94 13.48 -0.96
C ILE A 161 2.74 14.66 -1.51
N LEU A 162 2.69 14.84 -2.83
CA LEU A 162 3.33 15.96 -3.52
C LEU A 162 2.36 17.14 -3.64
N VAL A 163 2.80 18.32 -3.21
CA VAL A 163 2.03 19.57 -3.26
C VAL A 163 2.72 20.63 -4.11
N LYS A 164 1.94 21.47 -4.78
CA LYS A 164 2.38 22.67 -5.49
C LYS A 164 1.43 23.82 -5.13
N GLY A 165 1.90 24.74 -4.29
CA GLY A 165 1.00 25.69 -3.62
C GLY A 165 0.00 24.92 -2.76
N ASP A 166 -1.28 25.29 -2.84
CA ASP A 166 -2.36 24.65 -2.09
C ASP A 166 -2.95 23.41 -2.80
N SER A 167 -2.36 22.99 -3.92
CA SER A 167 -2.84 21.87 -4.72
C SER A 167 -1.95 20.64 -4.52
N ILE A 168 -2.56 19.49 -4.23
CA ILE A 168 -1.89 18.20 -4.38
C ILE A 168 -1.69 17.95 -5.88
N VAL A 169 -0.47 17.58 -6.26
CA VAL A 169 -0.08 17.29 -7.64
C VAL A 169 0.34 15.84 -7.85
N GLY A 170 0.39 15.04 -6.79
CA GLY A 170 0.67 13.61 -6.92
C GLY A 170 0.71 12.89 -5.58
N ILE A 171 0.57 11.58 -5.66
CA ILE A 171 0.80 10.64 -4.57
C ILE A 171 1.77 9.60 -5.10
N ILE A 172 2.77 9.27 -4.29
CA ILE A 172 3.92 8.44 -4.67
C ILE A 172 4.13 7.32 -3.65
N ASP A 173 5.02 6.39 -3.99
CA ASP A 173 5.41 5.26 -3.14
C ASP A 173 4.33 4.17 -3.00
N TRP A 174 3.91 3.63 -4.14
CA TRP A 174 2.84 2.63 -4.25
C TRP A 174 3.33 1.19 -4.11
N ASP A 175 4.56 0.97 -3.63
CA ASP A 175 5.16 -0.37 -3.50
C ASP A 175 4.32 -1.30 -2.62
N THR A 176 3.56 -0.74 -1.66
CA THR A 176 2.69 -1.47 -0.72
C THR A 176 1.22 -1.55 -1.16
N ALA A 177 0.91 -1.02 -2.34
CA ALA A 177 -0.46 -0.88 -2.81
C ALA A 177 -1.07 -2.21 -3.25
N GLY A 178 -2.38 -2.35 -3.04
CA GLY A 178 -3.11 -3.56 -3.41
C GLY A 178 -4.56 -3.56 -2.96
N TRP A 179 -5.20 -4.71 -3.07
CA TRP A 179 -6.56 -4.95 -2.62
C TRP A 179 -6.55 -5.52 -1.20
N TYR A 180 -6.99 -4.71 -0.24
CA TYR A 180 -6.98 -5.04 1.18
C TYR A 180 -8.39 -4.95 1.78
N PRO A 181 -8.63 -5.50 2.99
CA PRO A 181 -9.85 -5.18 3.73
C PRO A 181 -10.04 -3.67 3.86
N GLU A 182 -11.28 -3.21 3.77
CA GLU A 182 -11.57 -1.77 3.70
C GLU A 182 -10.95 -0.95 4.84
N TYR A 183 -10.82 -1.48 6.05
CA TYR A 183 -10.22 -0.72 7.14
C TYR A 183 -8.69 -0.51 7.03
N TRP A 184 -8.00 -1.26 6.15
CA TRP A 184 -6.53 -1.38 6.19
C TRP A 184 -5.82 -0.05 6.00
N GLU A 185 -6.27 0.76 5.05
CA GLU A 185 -5.72 2.10 4.75
C GLU A 185 -5.71 3.03 5.96
N HIS A 186 -6.82 3.06 6.72
CA HIS A 186 -6.89 3.87 7.94
C HIS A 186 -5.88 3.37 8.96
N THR A 187 -5.82 2.05 9.19
CA THR A 187 -4.90 1.46 10.16
C THR A 187 -3.43 1.61 9.77
N THR A 188 -3.09 1.66 8.48
CA THR A 188 -1.72 1.88 8.02
C THR A 188 -1.33 3.35 8.18
N ALA A 189 -2.15 4.27 7.66
CA ALA A 189 -1.91 5.71 7.75
C ALA A 189 -1.77 6.18 9.20
N TYR A 190 -2.61 5.66 10.10
CA TYR A 190 -2.62 6.05 11.52
C TYR A 190 -1.34 5.61 12.27
N ASN A 191 -0.74 4.49 11.87
CA ASN A 191 0.37 3.87 12.61
C ASN A 191 1.75 4.09 11.97
N ILE A 192 1.84 4.76 10.83
CA ILE A 192 3.10 4.97 10.09
C ILE A 192 4.17 5.71 10.90
N ASN A 193 3.78 6.73 11.67
CA ASN A 193 4.75 7.52 12.42
C ASN A 193 4.19 7.94 13.79
N PRO A 194 4.67 7.34 14.89
CA PRO A 194 4.21 7.68 16.23
C PRO A 194 4.62 9.09 16.66
N TYR A 195 5.60 9.71 15.98
CA TYR A 195 6.10 11.06 16.27
C TYR A 195 5.41 12.16 15.44
N ASN A 196 4.57 11.79 14.46
CA ASN A 196 3.85 12.75 13.62
C ASN A 196 2.39 12.88 14.08
N GLY A 197 2.18 13.57 15.22
CA GLY A 197 0.84 13.80 15.79
C GLY A 197 -0.10 14.51 14.82
N PHE A 198 0.42 15.49 14.06
CA PHE A 198 -0.33 16.21 13.04
C PHE A 198 -1.01 15.28 12.04
N TRP A 199 -0.30 14.28 11.52
CA TRP A 199 -0.87 13.36 10.53
C TRP A 199 -2.04 12.54 11.10
N LYS A 200 -1.94 12.12 12.37
CA LYS A 200 -3.04 11.41 13.05
C LYS A 200 -4.30 12.26 13.17
N ASP A 201 -4.13 13.54 13.47
CA ASP A 201 -5.25 14.48 13.58
C ASP A 201 -5.92 14.72 12.22
N GLU A 202 -5.17 14.69 11.12
CA GLU A 202 -5.67 14.94 9.78
C GLU A 202 -6.35 13.73 9.12
N ILE A 203 -5.91 12.50 9.40
CA ILE A 203 -6.43 11.26 8.76
C ILE A 203 -7.96 11.17 8.84
N GLY A 204 -8.53 11.43 10.02
CA GLY A 204 -9.98 11.34 10.23
C GLY A 204 -10.80 12.32 9.37
N THR A 205 -10.15 13.32 8.74
CA THR A 205 -10.82 14.28 7.88
C THR A 205 -11.05 13.77 6.46
N PHE A 206 -10.31 12.75 6.01
CA PHE A 206 -10.32 12.23 4.64
C PHE A 206 -10.37 10.70 4.53
N LEU A 207 -10.15 9.99 5.63
CA LEU A 207 -10.33 8.56 5.77
C LEU A 207 -11.41 8.28 6.81
N GLU A 208 -12.32 7.37 6.46
CA GLU A 208 -13.35 6.94 7.39
C GLU A 208 -12.71 6.19 8.56
N GLU A 209 -12.91 6.71 9.77
CA GLU A 209 -12.43 6.08 10.98
C GLU A 209 -13.25 4.82 11.28
N SER A 210 -12.56 3.73 11.60
CA SER A 210 -13.18 2.53 12.14
C SER A 210 -12.59 2.24 13.52
N PRO A 211 -13.26 2.66 14.62
CA PRO A 211 -12.79 2.40 15.98
C PRO A 211 -12.60 0.90 16.27
N GLU A 212 -13.43 0.06 15.65
CA GLU A 212 -13.28 -1.39 15.75
C GLU A 212 -11.99 -1.88 15.09
N ALA A 213 -11.69 -1.40 13.89
CA ALA A 213 -10.45 -1.76 13.20
C ALA A 213 -9.21 -1.23 13.92
N ALA A 214 -9.27 0.01 14.44
CA ALA A 214 -8.21 0.58 15.25
C ALA A 214 -7.94 -0.27 16.50
N ASN A 215 -8.98 -0.70 17.21
CA ASN A 215 -8.84 -1.58 18.37
C ASN A 215 -8.24 -2.95 18.00
N LYS A 216 -8.68 -3.55 16.89
CA LYS A 216 -8.12 -4.82 16.39
C LYS A 216 -6.66 -4.68 16.01
N GLU A 217 -6.28 -3.58 15.37
CA GLU A 217 -4.91 -3.30 14.99
C GLU A 217 -4.01 -3.06 16.20
N GLN A 218 -4.48 -2.34 17.22
CA GLN A 218 -3.74 -2.17 18.48
C GLN A 218 -3.47 -3.51 19.16
N LEU A 219 -4.48 -4.38 19.25
CA LEU A 219 -4.32 -5.74 19.79
C LEU A 219 -3.37 -6.57 18.92
N ARG A 220 -3.47 -6.46 17.59
CA ARG A 220 -2.57 -7.15 16.67
C ARG A 220 -1.12 -6.72 16.91
N GLN A 221 -0.83 -5.42 16.99
CA GLN A 221 0.52 -4.93 17.23
C GLN A 221 1.06 -5.33 18.61
N LYS A 222 0.22 -5.25 19.66
CA LYS A 222 0.59 -5.65 21.03
C LYS A 222 1.07 -7.11 21.13
N TYR A 223 0.42 -8.02 20.40
CA TYR A 223 0.69 -9.46 20.51
C TYR A 223 1.48 -10.06 19.34
N PHE A 224 1.46 -9.41 18.18
CA PHE A 224 1.99 -9.93 16.92
C PHE A 224 2.75 -8.87 16.09
N GLY A 225 3.00 -7.68 16.64
CA GLY A 225 3.81 -6.66 15.97
C GLY A 225 5.27 -7.08 15.89
N THR A 226 5.89 -6.87 14.73
CA THR A 226 7.34 -6.87 14.59
C THR A 226 7.83 -5.46 14.94
N LEU A 227 8.74 -5.36 15.92
CA LEU A 227 9.30 -4.10 16.47
C LEU A 227 9.73 -3.09 15.40
#